data_AF-A0A264VU28-F1
#
_entry.id   AF-A0A264VU28-F1
#
_cell.length_a   1.000
_cell.length_b   1.000
_cell.length_c   1.000
_cell.angle_alpha   90.00
_cell.angle_beta   90.00
_cell.angle_gamma   90.00
#
_symmetry.space_group_name_H-M   'P 1'
#
loop_
_entity.id
_entity.type
_entity.pdbx_description
1 polymer ?
#
loop_
_entity_poly.entity_id
_entity_poly.type
_entity_poly.pdbx_seq_one_letter_code
_entity_poly.pdbx_strand_id
1 'polypeptide(L)'
;MNSMKNNSLIAGGFAHPKNELTSTFDNLIPVIDSNINGKRTQTVSSRKLHSFLKVGRDYTSWIKGRIKQYGFIEDIDYFIVENLSSPKRGSAKFRQQIEHDYIVSLNMGKELSMVERNDQGKLARQYFIECEERLRRIAPEEYKAAIQNWRKNRVAACEDHKNMAEAMKGYIERTGDNQKGFAYSNESRFINKLVLGINPTQWAKNKGIKSKDIRDNLSIEQLQLLTYLEERNCTLLDLDTSTAQRKTQLTKLAQRWLVKRVG
;
A
#
# COMPACT_ATOMS: atom_id res chain seq x y z
N MET A 1 16.15 44.71 54.56
CA MET A 1 16.07 43.27 54.93
C MET A 1 14.72 42.75 54.53
N ASN A 2 14.73 41.66 53.77
CA ASN A 2 13.60 40.98 53.15
C ASN A 2 12.57 40.48 54.17
N SER A 3 11.29 40.52 53.82
CA SER A 3 10.36 39.47 54.24
C SER A 3 9.29 39.26 53.18
N MET A 4 9.33 38.07 52.60
CA MET A 4 8.41 37.53 51.60
C MET A 4 7.02 37.32 52.23
N LYS A 5 5.97 37.71 51.52
CA LYS A 5 4.65 37.08 51.65
C LYS A 5 4.20 36.58 50.29
N ASN A 6 4.34 35.27 50.14
CA ASN A 6 3.74 34.47 49.09
C ASN A 6 2.22 34.61 49.14
N ASN A 7 1.60 34.90 47.99
CA ASN A 7 0.21 34.54 47.77
C ASN A 7 0.11 33.79 46.43
N SER A 8 -0.29 32.53 46.56
CA SER A 8 -0.50 31.53 45.52
C SER A 8 -1.62 31.95 44.56
N LEU A 9 -1.27 32.12 43.28
CA LEU A 9 -2.24 32.15 42.20
C LEU A 9 -2.58 30.71 41.81
N ILE A 10 -3.82 30.33 42.10
CA ILE A 10 -4.47 29.11 41.63
C ILE A 10 -4.59 29.21 40.11
N ALA A 11 -3.74 28.47 39.39
CA ALA A 11 -3.94 28.20 37.97
C ALA A 11 -4.81 26.94 37.86
N GLY A 12 -6.11 27.14 37.68
CA GLY A 12 -7.04 26.08 37.30
C GLY A 12 -6.63 25.50 35.94
N GLY A 13 -6.12 24.27 35.95
CA GLY A 13 -5.85 23.52 34.74
C GLY A 13 -7.16 23.10 34.08
N PHE A 14 -7.46 23.69 32.93
CA PHE A 14 -8.48 23.16 32.03
C PHE A 14 -7.94 21.87 31.41
N ALA A 15 -8.41 20.71 31.89
CA ALA A 15 -8.23 19.45 31.18
C ALA A 15 -8.92 19.54 29.82
N HIS A 16 -8.15 19.44 28.74
CA HIS A 16 -8.68 19.49 27.38
C HIS A 16 -9.58 18.27 27.08
N PRO A 17 -10.79 18.45 26.52
CA PRO A 17 -11.77 17.38 26.25
C PRO A 17 -11.36 16.39 25.13
N LYS A 18 -10.17 16.52 24.54
CA LYS A 18 -9.70 15.66 23.44
C LYS A 18 -9.24 14.28 23.90
N ASN A 19 -8.73 14.15 25.14
CA ASN A 19 -8.14 12.89 25.60
C ASN A 19 -9.22 11.82 25.92
N GLU A 20 -10.36 12.21 26.49
CA GLU A 20 -11.47 11.31 26.86
C GLU A 20 -12.25 10.77 25.66
N LEU A 21 -12.42 11.59 24.62
CA LEU A 21 -13.03 11.13 23.38
C LEU A 21 -12.17 10.04 22.76
N THR A 22 -10.85 10.23 22.69
CA THR A 22 -9.97 9.25 22.04
C THR A 22 -9.84 7.94 22.82
N SER A 23 -9.84 7.97 24.15
CA SER A 23 -9.89 6.74 24.96
C SER A 23 -11.21 5.97 24.77
N THR A 24 -12.30 6.66 24.42
CA THR A 24 -13.57 6.02 24.08
C THR A 24 -13.49 5.30 22.72
N PHE A 25 -12.87 5.93 21.72
CA PHE A 25 -12.69 5.31 20.40
C PHE A 25 -11.71 4.13 20.42
N ASP A 26 -10.63 4.21 21.20
CA ASP A 26 -9.64 3.13 21.35
C ASP A 26 -10.29 1.84 21.85
N ASN A 27 -11.34 1.94 22.67
CA ASN A 27 -12.11 0.79 23.13
C ASN A 27 -13.11 0.28 22.07
N LEU A 28 -13.74 1.18 21.31
CA LEU A 28 -14.82 0.85 20.37
C LEU A 28 -14.29 0.32 19.03
N ILE A 29 -13.28 0.97 18.45
CA ILE A 29 -12.68 0.65 17.16
C ILE A 29 -11.15 0.66 17.26
N PRO A 30 -10.54 -0.23 18.08
CA PRO A 30 -9.10 -0.26 18.31
C PRO A 30 -8.32 -0.43 17.01
N VAL A 31 -7.35 0.45 16.80
CA VAL A 31 -6.33 0.31 15.76
C VAL A 31 -5.16 -0.48 16.33
N ILE A 32 -4.88 -1.64 15.75
CA ILE A 32 -3.79 -2.53 16.17
C ILE A 32 -2.83 -2.78 15.03
N ASP A 33 -1.55 -2.95 15.35
CA ASP A 33 -0.57 -3.44 14.39
C ASP A 33 -0.76 -4.96 14.21
N SER A 34 -0.92 -5.39 12.96
CA SER A 34 -0.95 -6.80 12.59
C SER A 34 -0.13 -7.04 11.32
N ASN A 35 -0.12 -8.29 10.85
CA ASN A 35 0.61 -8.69 9.67
C ASN A 35 -0.38 -9.09 8.57
N ILE A 36 -0.35 -8.37 7.45
CA ILE A 36 -1.05 -8.76 6.22
C ILE A 36 0.03 -9.16 5.21
N ASN A 37 0.08 -10.45 4.84
CA ASN A 37 1.00 -10.98 3.83
C ASN A 37 2.49 -10.61 4.04
N GLY A 38 2.98 -10.79 5.27
CA GLY A 38 4.35 -10.48 5.66
C GLY A 38 4.61 -9.00 5.99
N LYS A 39 3.63 -8.10 5.78
CA LYS A 39 3.79 -6.66 5.99
C LYS A 39 3.11 -6.18 7.27
N ARG A 40 3.90 -5.57 8.17
CA ARG A 40 3.37 -4.89 9.36
C ARG A 40 2.45 -3.74 8.94
N THR A 41 1.17 -3.85 9.28
CA THR A 41 0.10 -2.98 8.80
C THR A 41 -0.85 -2.67 9.95
N GLN A 42 -1.26 -1.40 10.08
CA GLN A 42 -2.32 -1.02 11.01
C GLN A 42 -3.67 -1.56 10.53
N THR A 43 -4.40 -2.19 11.43
CA THR A 43 -5.64 -2.90 11.13
C THR A 43 -6.72 -2.62 12.16
N VAL A 44 -7.97 -2.87 11.76
CA VAL A 44 -9.15 -2.77 12.62
C VAL A 44 -10.06 -3.98 12.39
N SER A 45 -10.74 -4.42 13.44
CA SER A 45 -11.81 -5.41 13.32
C SER A 45 -12.99 -4.78 12.57
N SER A 46 -13.37 -5.38 11.43
CA SER A 46 -14.53 -4.90 10.68
C SER A 46 -15.84 -5.13 11.42
N ARG A 47 -15.93 -6.12 12.33
CA ARG A 47 -17.11 -6.29 13.20
C ARG A 47 -17.28 -5.13 14.18
N LYS A 48 -16.19 -4.72 14.82
CA LYS A 48 -16.19 -3.55 15.70
C LYS A 48 -16.53 -2.28 14.92
N LEU A 49 -15.93 -2.13 13.73
CA LEU A 49 -16.24 -1.03 12.83
C LEU A 49 -17.71 -1.02 12.39
N HIS A 50 -18.28 -2.16 11.97
CA HIS A 50 -19.70 -2.30 11.61
C HIS A 50 -20.64 -1.86 12.73
N SER A 51 -20.34 -2.33 13.95
CA SER A 51 -21.11 -2.01 15.16
C SER A 51 -21.05 -0.50 15.45
N PHE A 52 -19.85 0.09 15.34
CA PHE A 52 -19.63 1.52 15.52
C PHE A 52 -20.36 2.37 14.46
N LEU A 53 -20.31 1.95 13.20
CA LEU A 53 -20.95 2.62 12.07
C LEU A 53 -22.49 2.54 12.11
N LYS A 54 -23.05 1.70 13.00
CA LYS A 54 -24.50 1.47 13.15
C LYS A 54 -25.18 1.10 11.82
N VAL A 55 -24.51 0.28 11.03
CA VAL A 55 -25.04 -0.18 9.73
C VAL A 55 -26.20 -1.14 9.98
N GLY A 56 -27.36 -0.86 9.37
CA GLY A 56 -28.57 -1.68 9.55
C GLY A 56 -28.54 -3.05 8.85
N ARG A 57 -27.70 -3.21 7.83
CA ARG A 57 -27.50 -4.52 7.16
C ARG A 57 -26.72 -5.45 8.08
N ASP A 58 -27.03 -6.75 8.06
CA ASP A 58 -26.27 -7.74 8.80
C ASP A 58 -24.79 -7.72 8.40
N TYR A 59 -23.91 -7.98 9.38
CA TYR A 59 -22.47 -7.85 9.22
C TYR A 59 -21.92 -8.66 8.03
N THR A 60 -22.37 -9.91 7.87
CA THR A 60 -21.81 -10.81 6.84
C THR A 60 -22.17 -10.33 5.44
N SER A 61 -23.43 -9.98 5.21
CA SER A 61 -23.88 -9.42 3.92
C SER A 61 -23.27 -8.05 3.66
N TRP A 62 -23.06 -7.25 4.71
CA TRP A 62 -22.40 -5.95 4.60
C TRP A 62 -20.95 -6.10 4.15
N ILE A 63 -20.11 -6.84 4.89
CA ILE A 63 -18.68 -6.89 4.61
C ILE A 63 -18.39 -7.55 3.27
N LYS A 64 -19.05 -8.69 2.95
CA LYS A 64 -18.91 -9.35 1.65
C LYS A 64 -19.40 -8.46 0.50
N GLY A 65 -20.48 -7.72 0.72
CA GLY A 65 -20.99 -6.75 -0.23
C GLY A 65 -20.00 -5.62 -0.52
N ARG A 66 -19.38 -5.05 0.52
CA ARG A 66 -18.37 -3.99 0.38
C ARG A 66 -17.09 -4.48 -0.27
N ILE A 67 -16.60 -5.67 0.11
CA ILE A 67 -15.46 -6.34 -0.53
C ILE A 67 -15.68 -6.47 -2.03
N LYS A 68 -16.83 -7.02 -2.44
CA LYS A 68 -17.16 -7.19 -3.86
C LYS A 68 -17.33 -5.86 -4.58
N GLN A 69 -17.99 -4.89 -3.96
CA GLN A 69 -18.31 -3.60 -4.59
C GLN A 69 -17.07 -2.75 -4.87
N TYR A 70 -16.12 -2.73 -3.93
CA TYR A 70 -14.93 -1.88 -4.00
C TYR A 70 -13.66 -2.63 -4.44
N GLY A 71 -13.78 -3.95 -4.65
CA GLY A 71 -12.68 -4.77 -5.16
C GLY A 71 -11.57 -4.98 -4.14
N PHE A 72 -11.90 -5.04 -2.84
CA PHE A 72 -10.91 -5.33 -1.79
C PHE A 72 -10.38 -6.75 -1.95
N ILE A 73 -9.06 -6.91 -1.80
CA ILE A 73 -8.34 -8.16 -2.06
C ILE A 73 -7.86 -8.76 -0.73
N GLU A 74 -8.11 -10.06 -0.55
CA GLU A 74 -7.55 -10.81 0.58
C GLU A 74 -6.02 -10.84 0.51
N ASP A 75 -5.35 -10.81 1.68
CA ASP A 75 -3.89 -10.69 1.80
C ASP A 75 -3.29 -9.36 1.28
N ILE A 76 -4.14 -8.39 0.96
CA ILE A 76 -3.73 -7.01 0.65
C ILE A 76 -4.49 -6.04 1.54
N ASP A 77 -5.82 -6.09 1.49
CA ASP A 77 -6.69 -5.17 2.20
C ASP A 77 -7.24 -5.76 3.50
N TYR A 78 -7.34 -7.08 3.60
CA TYR A 78 -7.84 -7.79 4.78
C TYR A 78 -7.37 -9.24 4.83
N PHE A 79 -7.56 -9.87 5.99
CA PHE A 79 -7.55 -11.33 6.17
C PHE A 79 -8.69 -11.74 7.11
N ILE A 80 -9.05 -13.02 7.12
CA ILE A 80 -10.16 -13.53 7.92
C ILE A 80 -9.61 -14.24 9.16
N VAL A 81 -10.21 -13.95 10.32
CA VAL A 81 -9.97 -14.69 11.57
C VAL A 81 -11.24 -15.36 12.05
N GLU A 82 -11.09 -16.54 12.61
CA GLU A 82 -12.16 -17.29 13.27
C GLU A 82 -12.18 -16.96 14.76
N ASN A 83 -13.34 -16.55 15.27
CA ASN A 83 -13.58 -16.31 16.69
C ASN A 83 -14.70 -17.24 17.18
N LEU A 84 -14.73 -17.54 18.47
CA LEU A 84 -15.83 -18.25 19.10
C LEU A 84 -16.88 -17.24 19.61
N SER A 85 -18.14 -17.43 19.23
CA SER A 85 -19.23 -16.60 19.70
C SER A 85 -19.56 -16.85 21.17
N SER A 86 -20.02 -15.82 21.88
CA SER A 86 -20.48 -15.96 23.26
C SER A 86 -21.76 -16.81 23.33
N PRO A 87 -21.86 -17.79 24.26
CA PRO A 87 -23.06 -18.58 24.44
C PRO A 87 -24.29 -17.71 24.75
N LYS A 88 -25.38 -17.86 23.99
CA LYS A 88 -26.66 -17.20 24.30
C LYS A 88 -27.58 -18.15 25.05
N ARG A 89 -27.67 -17.98 26.37
CA ARG A 89 -28.63 -18.72 27.21
C ARG A 89 -30.07 -18.44 26.73
N GLY A 90 -30.86 -19.50 26.56
CA GLY A 90 -32.27 -19.40 26.11
C GLY A 90 -32.50 -19.36 24.60
N SER A 91 -31.46 -19.55 23.76
CA SER A 91 -31.59 -19.67 22.31
C SER A 91 -31.25 -21.09 21.83
N ALA A 92 -31.82 -21.53 20.72
CA ALA A 92 -31.37 -22.73 20.00
C ALA A 92 -29.86 -22.67 19.63
N LYS A 93 -29.27 -21.46 19.59
CA LYS A 93 -27.83 -21.21 19.48
C LYS A 93 -27.14 -21.14 20.84
N PHE A 94 -27.42 -22.09 21.72
CA PHE A 94 -26.83 -22.16 23.06
C PHE A 94 -25.32 -22.46 23.02
N ARG A 95 -24.86 -23.23 22.02
CA ARG A 95 -23.43 -23.55 21.83
C ARG A 95 -22.69 -22.43 21.13
N GLN A 96 -21.43 -22.22 21.51
CA GLN A 96 -20.50 -21.32 20.81
C GLN A 96 -20.45 -21.69 19.32
N GLN A 97 -20.48 -20.68 18.47
CA GLN A 97 -20.42 -20.81 17.02
C GLN A 97 -19.13 -20.16 16.53
N ILE A 98 -18.57 -20.70 15.44
CA ILE A 98 -17.48 -20.04 14.73
C ILE A 98 -18.03 -18.79 14.05
N GLU A 99 -17.43 -17.65 14.34
CA GLU A 99 -17.71 -16.35 13.75
C GLU A 99 -16.49 -15.82 13.02
N HIS A 100 -16.64 -15.56 11.73
CA HIS A 100 -15.60 -14.92 10.92
C HIS A 100 -15.54 -13.42 11.19
N ASP A 101 -14.40 -12.87 11.54
CA ASP A 101 -14.12 -11.44 11.51
C ASP A 101 -13.11 -11.14 10.40
N TYR A 102 -13.39 -10.12 9.62
CA TYR A 102 -12.48 -9.62 8.61
C TYR A 102 -11.61 -8.55 9.28
N ILE A 103 -10.33 -8.84 9.46
CA ILE A 103 -9.36 -7.87 9.96
C ILE A 103 -8.91 -7.05 8.77
N VAL A 104 -9.35 -5.79 8.73
CA VAL A 104 -9.16 -4.91 7.57
C VAL A 104 -8.02 -3.94 7.82
N SER A 105 -7.26 -3.60 6.78
CA SER A 105 -6.27 -2.54 6.81
C SER A 105 -6.91 -1.20 7.20
N LEU A 106 -6.11 -0.31 7.80
CA LEU A 106 -6.60 1.02 8.19
C LEU A 106 -7.10 1.82 6.98
N ASN A 107 -6.51 1.61 5.79
CA ASN A 107 -6.98 2.21 4.54
C ASN A 107 -8.37 1.70 4.15
N MET A 108 -8.57 0.38 4.14
CA MET A 108 -9.89 -0.22 3.90
C MET A 108 -10.91 0.26 4.94
N GLY A 109 -10.54 0.34 6.22
CA GLY A 109 -11.40 0.87 7.30
C GLY A 109 -11.85 2.33 7.07
N LYS A 110 -10.93 3.21 6.62
CA LYS A 110 -11.23 4.60 6.24
C LYS A 110 -12.17 4.68 5.04
N GLU A 111 -11.98 3.81 4.05
CA GLU A 111 -12.87 3.74 2.89
C GLU A 111 -14.26 3.24 3.26
N LEU A 112 -14.35 2.16 4.03
CA LEU A 112 -15.62 1.63 4.57
C LEU A 112 -16.39 2.72 5.34
N SER A 113 -15.69 3.46 6.20
CA SER A 113 -16.29 4.55 6.98
C SER A 113 -16.80 5.70 6.09
N MET A 114 -16.11 5.99 4.99
CA MET A 114 -16.52 7.03 4.04
C MET A 114 -17.76 6.63 3.22
N VAL A 115 -17.84 5.37 2.80
CA VAL A 115 -18.92 4.91 1.90
C VAL A 115 -20.26 4.66 2.61
N GLU A 116 -20.26 4.54 3.94
CA GLU A 116 -21.50 4.50 4.72
C GLU A 116 -22.25 5.85 4.76
N ARG A 117 -21.56 6.97 4.49
CA ARG A 117 -22.17 8.32 4.39
C ARG A 117 -23.05 8.69 5.60
N ASN A 118 -22.60 8.34 6.81
CA ASN A 118 -23.27 8.66 8.05
C ASN A 118 -22.31 9.35 9.05
N ASP A 119 -22.85 9.94 10.11
CA ASP A 119 -22.05 10.68 11.09
C ASP A 119 -21.02 9.80 11.80
N GLN A 120 -21.36 8.53 12.07
CA GLN A 120 -20.42 7.57 12.64
C GLN A 120 -19.27 7.28 11.68
N GLY A 121 -19.54 7.19 10.38
CA GLY A 121 -18.52 7.06 9.34
C GLY A 121 -17.57 8.25 9.29
N LYS A 122 -18.12 9.47 9.46
CA LYS A 122 -17.28 10.67 9.57
C LYS A 122 -16.39 10.62 10.81
N LEU A 123 -16.94 10.23 11.96
CA LEU A 123 -16.20 10.10 13.22
C LEU A 123 -15.11 9.02 13.16
N ALA A 124 -15.44 7.82 12.66
CA ALA A 124 -14.49 6.72 12.50
C ALA A 124 -13.34 7.11 11.57
N ARG A 125 -13.65 7.77 10.44
CA ARG A 125 -12.63 8.27 9.51
C ARG A 125 -11.71 9.29 10.18
N GLN A 126 -12.27 10.25 10.93
CA GLN A 126 -11.48 11.27 11.64
C GLN A 126 -10.57 10.63 12.68
N TYR A 127 -11.09 9.67 13.46
CA TYR A 127 -10.31 8.91 14.43
C TYR A 127 -9.15 8.15 13.77
N PHE A 128 -9.40 7.43 12.67
CA PHE A 128 -8.32 6.72 11.96
C PHE A 128 -7.23 7.65 11.43
N ILE A 129 -7.60 8.82 10.91
CA ILE A 129 -6.63 9.84 10.49
C ILE A 129 -5.81 10.33 11.71
N GLU A 130 -6.46 10.55 12.85
CA GLU A 130 -5.78 10.97 14.07
C GLU A 130 -4.79 9.89 14.56
N CYS A 131 -5.14 8.60 14.47
CA CYS A 131 -4.21 7.51 14.77
C CYS A 131 -2.96 7.55 13.88
N GLU A 132 -3.11 7.77 12.57
CA GLU A 132 -1.98 7.91 11.63
C GLU A 132 -1.11 9.14 11.97
N GLU A 133 -1.75 10.27 12.31
CA GLU A 133 -1.04 11.49 12.69
C GLU A 133 -0.30 11.37 14.03
N ARG A 134 -0.87 10.64 15.00
CA ARG A 134 -0.19 10.33 16.27
C ARG A 134 1.05 9.48 16.02
N LEU A 135 0.94 8.42 15.22
CA LEU A 135 2.09 7.59 14.86
C LEU A 135 3.18 8.41 14.16
N ARG A 136 2.78 9.28 13.22
CA ARG A 136 3.68 10.22 12.53
C ARG A 136 4.43 11.16 13.48
N ARG A 137 3.81 11.59 14.57
CA ARG A 137 4.44 12.45 15.59
C ARG A 137 5.42 11.69 16.48
N ILE A 138 5.15 10.43 16.77
CA ILE A 138 5.99 9.59 17.64
C ILE A 138 7.27 9.14 16.90
N ALA A 139 7.17 8.83 15.61
CA ALA A 139 8.30 8.36 14.79
C ALA A 139 8.49 9.21 13.50
N PRO A 140 8.84 10.51 13.64
CA PRO A 140 8.89 11.42 12.51
C PRO A 140 9.99 11.08 11.50
N GLU A 141 11.13 10.56 11.95
CA GLU A 141 12.25 10.20 11.06
C GLU A 141 11.98 8.91 10.28
N GLU A 142 11.39 7.89 10.90
CA GLU A 142 10.95 6.68 10.18
C GLU A 142 9.89 7.01 9.12
N TYR A 143 8.95 7.90 9.46
CA TYR A 143 7.93 8.36 8.53
C TYR A 143 8.54 9.15 7.35
N LYS A 144 9.48 10.07 7.62
CA LYS A 144 10.21 10.79 6.57
C LYS A 144 11.00 9.82 5.69
N ALA A 145 11.70 8.86 6.28
CA ALA A 145 12.45 7.84 5.55
C ALA A 145 11.53 6.98 4.67
N ALA A 146 10.36 6.56 5.18
CA ALA A 146 9.37 5.81 4.41
C ALA A 146 8.84 6.61 3.22
N ILE A 147 8.49 7.90 3.42
CA ILE A 147 8.10 8.80 2.31
C ILE A 147 9.24 8.98 1.33
N GLN A 148 10.46 9.23 1.80
CA GLN A 148 11.62 9.42 0.95
C GLN A 148 11.94 8.16 0.16
N ASN A 149 11.80 6.98 0.74
CA ASN A 149 11.99 5.71 0.05
C ASN A 149 10.89 5.49 -1.01
N TRP A 150 9.63 5.76 -0.68
CA TRP A 150 8.53 5.73 -1.65
C TRP A 150 8.76 6.73 -2.81
N ARG A 151 9.21 7.94 -2.49
CA ARG A 151 9.59 8.96 -3.48
C ARG A 151 10.79 8.53 -4.29
N LYS A 152 11.88 8.04 -3.69
CA LYS A 152 13.07 7.57 -4.41
C LYS A 152 12.73 6.40 -5.32
N ASN A 153 11.99 5.40 -4.85
CA ASN A 153 11.58 4.26 -5.67
C ASN A 153 10.69 4.69 -6.85
N ARG A 154 9.90 5.76 -6.71
CA ARG A 154 9.05 6.29 -7.78
C ARG A 154 9.72 7.34 -8.67
N VAL A 155 10.68 8.09 -8.15
CA VAL A 155 11.45 9.12 -8.87
C VAL A 155 12.59 8.47 -9.65
N ALA A 156 13.29 7.49 -9.08
CA ALA A 156 14.25 6.66 -9.82
C ALA A 156 13.57 6.03 -11.05
N ALA A 157 12.34 5.50 -10.88
CA ALA A 157 11.55 4.96 -11.98
C ALA A 157 11.17 5.99 -13.08
N CYS A 158 11.17 7.30 -12.78
CA CYS A 158 11.00 8.36 -13.78
C CYS A 158 12.34 8.79 -14.40
N GLU A 159 13.42 8.82 -13.61
CA GLU A 159 14.79 9.15 -14.06
C GLU A 159 15.33 8.07 -15.02
N ASP A 160 15.09 6.79 -14.71
CA ASP A 160 15.49 5.64 -15.54
C ASP A 160 14.81 5.67 -16.92
N HIS A 161 13.58 6.19 -16.98
CA HIS A 161 12.87 6.42 -18.23
C HIS A 161 13.61 7.40 -19.15
N LYS A 162 14.14 8.47 -18.57
CA LYS A 162 14.87 9.52 -19.28
C LYS A 162 16.25 9.00 -19.72
N ASN A 163 16.96 8.31 -18.84
CA ASN A 163 18.28 7.75 -19.12
C ASN A 163 18.24 6.75 -20.28
N MET A 164 17.26 5.82 -20.28
CA MET A 164 17.14 4.84 -21.36
C MET A 164 16.68 5.49 -22.68
N ALA A 165 15.89 6.56 -22.64
CA ALA A 165 15.54 7.32 -23.85
C ALA A 165 16.76 8.03 -24.45
N GLU A 166 17.61 8.61 -23.60
CA GLU A 166 18.85 9.27 -24.01
C GLU A 166 19.87 8.27 -24.56
N ALA A 167 20.11 7.15 -23.88
CA ALA A 167 20.99 6.07 -24.34
C ALA A 167 20.52 5.49 -25.69
N MET A 168 19.21 5.28 -25.85
CA MET A 168 18.63 4.81 -27.12
C MET A 168 18.83 5.82 -28.25
N LYS A 169 18.66 7.11 -27.97
CA LYS A 169 18.91 8.18 -28.94
C LYS A 169 20.38 8.18 -29.38
N GLY A 170 21.31 8.13 -28.43
CA GLY A 170 22.75 8.08 -28.73
C GLY A 170 23.13 6.84 -29.54
N TYR A 171 22.59 5.66 -29.20
CA TYR A 171 22.79 4.44 -29.97
C TYR A 171 22.34 4.58 -31.44
N ILE A 172 21.15 5.14 -31.68
CA ILE A 172 20.63 5.36 -33.03
C ILE A 172 21.53 6.32 -33.81
N GLU A 173 21.97 7.41 -33.18
CA GLU A 173 22.87 8.40 -33.80
C GLU A 173 24.23 7.80 -34.18
N ARG A 174 24.81 6.93 -33.34
CA ARG A 174 26.11 6.30 -33.59
C ARG A 174 26.06 5.17 -34.63
N THR A 175 25.02 4.35 -34.58
CA THR A 175 24.94 3.12 -35.40
C THR A 175 24.21 3.31 -36.72
N GLY A 176 23.45 4.40 -36.87
CA GLY A 176 22.56 4.59 -38.03
C GLY A 176 21.37 3.63 -38.05
N ASP A 177 21.01 3.05 -36.91
CA ASP A 177 19.89 2.12 -36.78
C ASP A 177 18.57 2.78 -37.22
N ASN A 178 17.74 2.07 -37.99
CA ASN A 178 16.52 2.63 -38.59
C ASN A 178 15.29 2.58 -37.67
N GLN A 179 15.48 2.18 -36.41
CA GLN A 179 14.40 2.11 -35.43
C GLN A 179 13.65 3.45 -35.34
N LYS A 180 12.48 3.50 -35.98
CA LYS A 180 11.58 4.66 -36.01
C LYS A 180 11.15 5.04 -34.59
N GLY A 181 10.51 6.21 -34.43
CA GLY A 181 10.20 6.91 -33.17
C GLY A 181 9.47 6.16 -32.02
N PHE A 182 9.35 4.84 -32.08
CA PHE A 182 8.90 3.94 -31.02
C PHE A 182 10.03 3.05 -30.44
N ALA A 183 11.30 3.27 -30.81
CA ALA A 183 12.45 2.49 -30.33
C ALA A 183 12.46 2.31 -28.80
N TYR A 184 12.34 3.44 -28.10
CA TYR A 184 12.24 3.48 -26.65
C TYR A 184 11.05 2.66 -26.10
N SER A 185 9.86 2.88 -26.64
CA SER A 185 8.63 2.21 -26.19
C SER A 185 8.70 0.70 -26.39
N ASN A 186 9.35 0.25 -27.47
CA ASN A 186 9.56 -1.17 -27.75
C ASN A 186 10.52 -1.80 -26.73
N GLU A 187 11.59 -1.10 -26.38
CA GLU A 187 12.58 -1.56 -25.39
C GLU A 187 11.97 -1.61 -23.98
N SER A 188 11.27 -0.54 -23.57
CA SER A 188 10.53 -0.49 -22.31
C SER A 188 9.49 -1.60 -22.20
N ARG A 189 8.73 -1.87 -23.29
CA ARG A 189 7.76 -2.97 -23.32
C ARG A 189 8.45 -4.33 -23.17
N PHE A 190 9.62 -4.52 -23.78
CA PHE A 190 10.39 -5.77 -23.67
C PHE A 190 10.89 -6.01 -22.25
N ILE A 191 11.49 -5.00 -21.61
CA ILE A 191 11.96 -5.10 -20.22
C ILE A 191 10.77 -5.38 -19.28
N ASN A 192 9.67 -4.63 -19.41
CA ASN A 192 8.48 -4.87 -18.59
C ASN A 192 7.92 -6.28 -18.79
N LYS A 193 8.01 -6.87 -19.99
CA LYS A 193 7.63 -8.26 -20.24
C LYS A 193 8.53 -9.23 -19.46
N LEU A 194 9.84 -8.99 -19.38
CA LEU A 194 10.75 -9.81 -18.58
C LEU A 194 10.42 -9.73 -17.09
N VAL A 195 10.14 -8.53 -16.57
CA VAL A 195 9.81 -8.30 -15.16
C VAL A 195 8.48 -8.95 -14.76
N LEU A 196 7.47 -8.83 -15.62
CA LEU A 196 6.11 -9.30 -15.34
C LEU A 196 5.88 -10.77 -15.70
N GLY A 197 6.76 -11.38 -16.50
CA GLY A 197 6.58 -12.73 -17.06
C GLY A 197 5.50 -12.83 -18.16
N ILE A 198 4.63 -11.83 -18.28
CA ILE A 198 3.57 -11.74 -19.29
C ILE A 198 3.58 -10.37 -19.98
N ASN A 199 2.76 -10.19 -21.01
CA ASN A 199 2.68 -8.91 -21.71
C ASN A 199 2.19 -7.80 -20.74
N PRO A 200 2.86 -6.63 -20.67
CA PRO A 200 2.47 -5.55 -19.76
C PRO A 200 1.02 -5.05 -19.95
N THR A 201 0.51 -5.02 -21.18
CA THR A 201 -0.89 -4.59 -21.43
C THR A 201 -1.90 -5.62 -20.94
N GLN A 202 -1.58 -6.91 -21.08
CA GLN A 202 -2.40 -8.00 -20.57
C GLN A 202 -2.36 -8.02 -19.03
N TRP A 203 -1.19 -7.82 -18.44
CA TRP A 203 -1.03 -7.71 -16.99
C TRP A 203 -1.86 -6.56 -16.41
N ALA A 204 -1.82 -5.39 -17.04
CA ALA A 204 -2.62 -4.24 -16.62
C ALA A 204 -4.13 -4.53 -16.71
N LYS A 205 -4.59 -5.17 -17.80
CA LYS A 205 -5.99 -5.58 -17.97
C LYS A 205 -6.42 -6.58 -16.89
N ASN A 206 -5.58 -7.57 -16.56
CA ASN A 206 -5.87 -8.56 -15.52
C ASN A 206 -5.99 -7.93 -14.13
N LYS A 207 -5.22 -6.88 -13.85
CA LYS A 207 -5.31 -6.11 -12.60
C LYS A 207 -6.37 -5.00 -12.61
N GLY A 208 -7.06 -4.77 -13.73
CA GLY A 208 -8.04 -3.69 -13.85
C GLY A 208 -7.44 -2.27 -13.81
N ILE A 209 -6.15 -2.13 -14.12
CA ILE A 209 -5.42 -0.84 -14.09
C ILE A 209 -5.10 -0.35 -15.50
N LYS A 210 -4.79 0.95 -15.65
CA LYS A 210 -4.38 1.51 -16.95
C LYS A 210 -2.92 1.14 -17.24
N SER A 211 -2.57 0.96 -18.52
CA SER A 211 -1.20 0.62 -18.94
C SER A 211 -0.13 1.63 -18.50
N LYS A 212 -0.51 2.89 -18.28
CA LYS A 212 0.39 3.93 -17.78
C LYS A 212 0.73 3.78 -16.29
N ASP A 213 -0.10 3.04 -15.54
CA ASP A 213 0.01 2.90 -14.08
C ASP A 213 0.74 1.58 -13.71
N ILE A 214 1.37 0.89 -14.67
CA ILE A 214 1.99 -0.42 -14.45
C ILE A 214 3.07 -0.35 -13.37
N ARG A 215 4.00 0.61 -13.49
CA ARG A 215 5.10 0.78 -12.52
C ARG A 215 4.59 1.01 -11.10
N ASP A 216 3.52 1.77 -10.95
CA ASP A 216 2.91 2.10 -9.67
C ASP A 216 2.34 0.88 -8.94
N ASN A 217 2.11 -0.21 -9.67
CA ASN A 217 1.50 -1.44 -9.19
C ASN A 217 2.46 -2.63 -9.15
N LEU A 218 3.76 -2.40 -9.43
CA LEU A 218 4.81 -3.40 -9.30
C LEU A 218 5.16 -3.64 -7.83
N SER A 219 5.49 -4.88 -7.49
CA SER A 219 6.07 -5.21 -6.18
C SER A 219 7.47 -4.58 -6.03
N ILE A 220 7.98 -4.51 -4.79
CA ILE A 220 9.34 -4.02 -4.52
C ILE A 220 10.38 -4.84 -5.30
N GLU A 221 10.22 -6.16 -5.35
CA GLU A 221 11.13 -7.04 -6.10
C GLU A 221 11.05 -6.80 -7.61
N GLN A 222 9.84 -6.60 -8.15
CA GLN A 222 9.65 -6.28 -9.56
C GLN A 222 10.28 -4.94 -9.93
N LEU A 223 10.15 -3.93 -9.06
CA LEU A 223 10.82 -2.63 -9.25
C LEU A 223 12.34 -2.78 -9.23
N GLN A 224 12.89 -3.58 -8.32
CA GLN A 224 14.33 -3.84 -8.27
C GLN A 224 14.84 -4.57 -9.52
N LEU A 225 14.11 -5.56 -10.04
CA LEU A 225 14.46 -6.22 -11.29
C LEU A 225 14.34 -5.27 -12.49
N LEU A 226 13.31 -4.42 -12.50
CA LEU A 226 13.11 -3.41 -13.54
C LEU A 226 14.29 -2.44 -13.62
N THR A 227 14.63 -1.79 -12.51
CA THR A 227 15.80 -0.89 -12.42
C THR A 227 17.07 -1.64 -12.79
N TYR A 228 17.25 -2.86 -12.30
CA TYR A 228 18.42 -3.69 -12.64
C TYR A 228 18.55 -3.86 -14.17
N LEU A 229 17.47 -4.20 -14.87
CA LEU A 229 17.50 -4.41 -16.32
C LEU A 229 17.61 -3.11 -17.11
N GLU A 230 16.95 -2.03 -16.68
CA GLU A 230 17.01 -0.71 -17.34
C GLU A 230 18.44 -0.16 -17.31
N GLU A 231 19.13 -0.22 -16.16
CA GLU A 231 20.54 0.21 -16.03
C GLU A 231 21.46 -0.54 -17.01
N ARG A 232 21.34 -1.88 -17.10
CA ARG A 232 22.21 -2.66 -17.99
C ARG A 232 21.84 -2.42 -19.44
N ASN A 233 20.57 -2.22 -19.75
CA ASN A 233 20.18 -1.90 -21.11
C ASN A 233 20.79 -0.56 -21.58
N CYS A 234 20.83 0.46 -20.72
CA CYS A 234 21.56 1.71 -21.01
C CYS A 234 23.03 1.42 -21.34
N THR A 235 23.73 0.66 -20.48
CA THR A 235 25.13 0.28 -20.75
C THR A 235 25.30 -0.46 -22.08
N LEU A 236 24.40 -1.38 -22.42
CA LEU A 236 24.48 -2.12 -23.67
C LEU A 236 24.22 -1.24 -24.90
N LEU A 237 23.34 -0.24 -24.78
CA LEU A 237 23.12 0.79 -25.79
C LEU A 237 24.38 1.66 -25.95
N ASP A 238 25.01 2.05 -24.85
CA ASP A 238 26.26 2.84 -24.86
C ASP A 238 27.44 2.10 -25.49
N LEU A 239 27.43 0.76 -25.41
CA LEU A 239 28.41 -0.13 -26.05
C LEU A 239 28.02 -0.53 -27.48
N ASP A 240 27.02 0.12 -28.07
CA ASP A 240 26.54 -0.13 -29.43
C ASP A 240 26.17 -1.59 -29.71
N THR A 241 25.72 -2.30 -28.67
CA THR A 241 25.32 -3.69 -28.78
C THR A 241 24.04 -3.79 -29.61
N SER A 242 23.99 -4.67 -30.61
CA SER A 242 22.82 -4.80 -31.48
C SER A 242 21.55 -5.23 -30.73
N THR A 243 20.38 -4.85 -31.25
CA THR A 243 19.08 -5.17 -30.62
C THR A 243 18.88 -6.66 -30.31
N ALA A 244 19.31 -7.56 -31.19
CA ALA A 244 19.20 -9.00 -30.97
C ALA A 244 20.09 -9.48 -29.80
N GLN A 245 21.32 -8.98 -29.73
CA GLN A 245 22.26 -9.30 -28.66
C GLN A 245 21.79 -8.72 -27.32
N ARG A 246 21.32 -7.47 -27.30
CA ARG A 246 20.78 -6.82 -26.08
C ARG A 246 19.63 -7.62 -25.48
N LYS A 247 18.63 -7.97 -26.30
CA LYS A 247 17.48 -8.77 -25.82
C LYS A 247 17.89 -10.13 -25.27
N THR A 248 18.87 -10.77 -25.91
CA THR A 248 19.44 -12.05 -25.44
C THR A 248 20.14 -11.89 -24.09
N GLN A 249 20.96 -10.85 -23.93
CA GLN A 249 21.68 -10.58 -22.70
C GLN A 249 20.74 -10.20 -21.56
N LEU A 250 19.78 -9.29 -21.79
CA LEU A 250 18.78 -8.90 -20.80
C LEU A 250 17.94 -10.07 -20.32
N THR A 251 17.56 -10.99 -21.22
CA THR A 251 16.84 -12.21 -20.85
C THR A 251 17.69 -13.09 -19.92
N LYS A 252 18.97 -13.29 -20.23
CA LYS A 252 19.90 -14.05 -19.38
C LYS A 252 20.11 -13.39 -18.02
N LEU A 253 20.22 -12.07 -17.99
CA LEU A 253 20.38 -11.30 -16.76
C LEU A 253 19.14 -11.40 -15.87
N ALA A 254 17.94 -11.31 -16.46
CA ALA A 254 16.68 -11.48 -15.73
C ALA A 254 16.58 -12.88 -15.10
N GLN A 255 16.89 -13.94 -15.86
CA GLN A 255 16.90 -15.30 -15.35
C GLN A 255 17.89 -15.48 -14.18
N ARG A 256 19.12 -14.98 -14.33
CA ARG A 256 20.14 -15.03 -13.27
C ARG A 256 19.72 -14.28 -12.01
N TRP A 257 19.09 -13.12 -12.17
CA TRP A 257 18.60 -12.32 -11.06
C TRP A 257 17.52 -13.07 -10.28
N LEU A 258 16.57 -13.71 -10.98
CA LEU A 258 15.49 -14.48 -10.37
C LEU A 258 16.03 -15.72 -9.63
N VAL A 259 16.96 -16.46 -10.23
CA VAL A 259 17.56 -17.66 -9.59
C VAL A 259 18.26 -17.31 -8.28
N LYS A 260 18.97 -16.18 -8.20
CA LYS A 260 19.70 -15.76 -6.99
C LYS A 260 18.83 -15.40 -5.78
N ARG A 261 17.52 -15.24 -5.96
CA ARG A 261 16.59 -14.81 -4.91
C ARG A 261 15.56 -15.87 -4.52
N VAL A 262 15.40 -16.90 -5.36
CA VAL A 262 14.51 -18.04 -5.10
C VAL A 262 15.28 -19.21 -4.45
N GLY A 263 16.60 -19.25 -4.60
CA GLY A 263 17.49 -20.14 -3.85
C GLY A 263 18.04 -19.46 -2.60
#